data_AF-A0A7C5ZAG1-F1
#
_entry.id   AF-A0A7C5ZAG1-F1
#
_cell.length_a   1.000
_cell.length_b   1.000
_cell.length_c   1.000
_cell.angle_alpha   90.00
_cell.angle_beta   90.00
_cell.angle_gamma   90.00
#
_symmetry.space_group_name_H-M   'P 1'
#
loop_
_entity.id
_entity.type
_entity.pdbx_description
1 polymer ?
#
loop_
_entity_poly.entity_id
_entity_poly.type
_entity_poly.pdbx_seq_one_letter_code
_entity_poly.pdbx_strand_id
1 'polypeptide(L)'
;GRSEERIFLPERKNPVVFPPNSPALFLLQRIRDEAHRFAITYHKRLRSAENRRSILDEIPAIGERRKRALLKHFGSLAAIRAASLEELQEVPGMTTAAARAVYEFFHPPSEQSPQP
;
A
#
# COMPACT_ATOMS: atom_id res chain seq x y z
N GLY A 1 -16.32 -21.79 -8.86
CA GLY A 1 -16.50 -22.94 -7.95
C GLY A 1 -15.24 -23.10 -7.12
N ARG A 2 -15.35 -23.33 -5.82
CA ARG A 2 -14.20 -23.63 -4.96
C ARG A 2 -13.68 -25.01 -5.36
N SER A 3 -12.47 -25.08 -5.93
CA SER A 3 -11.83 -26.34 -6.28
C SER A 3 -11.68 -27.22 -5.02
N GLU A 4 -11.91 -28.53 -5.16
CA GLU A 4 -11.69 -29.49 -4.07
C GLU A 4 -10.24 -29.40 -3.57
N GLU A 5 -10.08 -29.33 -2.26
CA GLU A 5 -8.77 -29.20 -1.62
C GLU A 5 -8.03 -30.54 -1.65
N ARG A 6 -6.97 -30.60 -2.45
CA ARG A 6 -6.12 -31.78 -2.61
C ARG A 6 -4.81 -31.58 -1.86
N ILE A 7 -4.55 -32.44 -0.89
CA ILE A 7 -3.34 -32.42 -0.07
C ILE A 7 -2.43 -33.54 -0.52
N PHE A 8 -1.17 -33.22 -0.83
CA PHE A 8 -0.17 -34.19 -1.26
C PHE A 8 0.93 -34.27 -0.20
N LEU A 9 1.38 -35.49 0.08
CA LEU A 9 2.55 -35.71 0.90
C LEU A 9 3.78 -35.83 0.00
N PRO A 10 4.99 -35.49 0.51
CA PRO A 10 6.23 -35.81 -0.18
C PRO A 10 6.25 -37.28 -0.64
N GLU A 11 6.78 -37.52 -1.83
CA GLU A 11 6.95 -38.87 -2.42
C GLU A 11 5.64 -39.61 -2.76
N ARG A 12 4.48 -38.97 -2.64
CA ARG A 12 3.18 -39.58 -2.94
C ARG A 12 2.43 -38.81 -4.03
N LYS A 13 2.13 -39.49 -5.14
CA LYS A 13 1.40 -38.91 -6.28
C LYS A 13 -0.11 -38.75 -6.03
N ASN A 14 -0.70 -39.60 -5.21
CA ASN A 14 -2.13 -39.57 -4.93
C ASN A 14 -2.43 -38.66 -3.74
N PRO A 15 -3.46 -37.80 -3.83
CA PRO A 15 -3.83 -36.93 -2.72
C PRO A 15 -4.27 -37.74 -1.49
N VAL A 16 -4.06 -37.16 -0.33
CA VAL A 16 -4.63 -37.64 0.93
C VAL A 16 -6.04 -37.09 1.04
N VAL A 17 -7.00 -38.01 1.19
CA VAL A 17 -8.41 -37.66 1.40
C VAL A 17 -8.64 -37.55 2.90
N PHE A 18 -9.06 -36.37 3.35
CA PHE A 18 -9.47 -36.14 4.73
C PHE A 18 -11.00 -36.20 4.83
N PRO A 19 -11.57 -36.69 5.95
CA PRO A 19 -12.99 -36.56 6.21
C PRO A 19 -13.41 -35.08 6.17
N PRO A 20 -14.58 -34.74 5.57
CA PRO A 20 -15.02 -33.36 5.35
C PRO A 20 -15.09 -32.46 6.59
N ASN A 21 -15.12 -33.05 7.80
CA ASN A 21 -15.19 -32.34 9.08
C ASN A 21 -14.04 -32.71 10.02
N SER A 22 -12.93 -33.22 9.50
CA SER A 22 -11.81 -33.61 10.36
C SER A 22 -11.06 -32.38 10.90
N PRO A 23 -10.66 -32.36 12.20
CA PRO A 23 -9.85 -31.29 12.76
C PRO A 23 -8.55 -31.02 11.98
N ALA A 24 -7.96 -32.09 11.42
CA ALA A 24 -6.74 -31.99 10.61
C ALA A 24 -6.96 -31.20 9.32
N LEU A 25 -8.08 -31.41 8.61
CA LEU A 25 -8.43 -30.65 7.41
C LEU A 25 -8.64 -29.17 7.72
N PHE A 26 -9.34 -28.86 8.81
CA PHE A 26 -9.56 -27.47 9.23
C PHE A 26 -8.26 -26.75 9.61
N LEU A 27 -7.31 -27.45 10.25
CA LEU A 27 -6.00 -26.89 10.55
C LEU A 27 -5.24 -26.52 9.27
N LEU A 28 -5.19 -27.44 8.29
CA LEU A 28 -4.51 -27.23 7.02
C LEU A 28 -5.15 -26.08 6.22
N GLN A 29 -6.48 -26.02 6.20
CA GLN A 29 -7.23 -24.91 5.62
C GLN A 29 -6.85 -23.58 6.25
N ARG A 30 -6.82 -23.52 7.58
CA ARG A 30 -6.46 -22.28 8.30
C ARG A 30 -5.03 -21.84 8.01
N ILE A 31 -4.08 -22.76 7.95
CA ILE A 31 -2.68 -22.46 7.58
C ILE A 31 -2.61 -21.90 6.16
N ARG A 32 -3.32 -22.53 5.21
CA ARG A 32 -3.38 -22.05 3.82
C ARG A 32 -3.99 -20.66 3.73
N ASP A 33 -5.11 -20.44 4.41
CA ASP A 33 -5.81 -19.15 4.39
C ASP A 33 -4.93 -18.05 4.98
N GLU A 34 -4.18 -18.35 6.04
CA GLU A 34 -3.23 -17.42 6.63
C GLU A 34 -2.03 -17.14 5.73
N ALA A 35 -1.47 -18.16 5.07
CA ALA A 35 -0.41 -17.99 4.09
C ALA A 35 -0.88 -17.14 2.89
N HIS A 36 -2.10 -17.38 2.40
CA HIS A 36 -2.71 -16.61 1.32
C HIS A 36 -2.97 -15.15 1.75
N ARG A 37 -3.52 -14.95 2.96
CA ARG A 37 -3.76 -13.63 3.56
C ARG A 37 -2.45 -12.86 3.71
N PHE A 38 -1.40 -13.51 4.21
CA PHE A 38 -0.08 -12.91 4.37
C PHE A 38 0.50 -12.50 3.02
N ALA A 39 0.51 -13.39 2.02
CA ALA A 39 1.03 -13.10 0.69
C ALA A 39 0.29 -11.92 0.03
N ILE A 40 -1.05 -11.92 0.06
CA ILE A 40 -1.85 -10.81 -0.49
C ILE A 40 -1.54 -9.50 0.23
N THR A 41 -1.52 -9.52 1.56
CA THR A 41 -1.30 -8.31 2.36
C THR A 41 0.10 -7.76 2.14
N TYR A 42 1.11 -8.64 2.09
CA TYR A 42 2.49 -8.27 1.81
C TYR A 42 2.64 -7.65 0.41
N HIS A 43 2.09 -8.28 -0.63
CA HIS A 43 2.14 -7.72 -1.99
C HIS A 43 1.34 -6.42 -2.14
N LYS A 44 0.22 -6.26 -1.42
CA LYS A 44 -0.51 -4.98 -1.36
C LYS A 44 0.33 -3.89 -0.71
N ARG A 45 1.02 -4.20 0.40
CA ARG A 45 1.94 -3.27 1.08
C ARG A 45 3.11 -2.87 0.18
N LEU A 46 3.73 -3.83 -0.51
CA LEU A 46 4.85 -3.59 -1.42
C LEU A 46 4.43 -2.73 -2.61
N ARG A 47 3.35 -3.08 -3.30
CA ARG A 47 2.80 -2.27 -4.41
C ARG A 47 2.41 -0.86 -3.96
N SER A 48 1.81 -0.73 -2.78
CA SER A 48 1.54 0.59 -2.21
C SER A 48 2.84 1.36 -1.98
N ALA A 49 3.91 0.73 -1.49
CA ALA A 49 5.22 1.37 -1.32
C ALA A 49 5.84 1.84 -2.64
N GLU A 50 5.73 1.05 -3.70
CA GLU A 50 6.21 1.39 -5.04
C GLU A 50 5.40 2.53 -5.66
N ASN A 51 4.07 2.48 -5.61
CA ASN A 51 3.21 3.58 -6.08
C ASN A 51 3.45 4.88 -5.30
N ARG A 52 3.66 4.79 -3.98
CA ARG A 52 4.04 5.93 -3.14
C ARG A 52 5.36 6.55 -3.58
N ARG A 53 6.30 5.74 -4.07
CA ARG A 53 7.57 6.24 -4.60
C ARG A 53 7.33 7.00 -5.90
N SER A 54 6.62 6.39 -6.85
CA SER A 54 6.43 6.93 -8.20
C SER A 54 5.76 8.31 -8.22
N ILE A 55 4.69 8.51 -7.44
CA ILE A 55 3.89 9.75 -7.54
C ILE A 55 4.65 10.97 -6.98
N LEU A 56 5.41 10.80 -5.90
CA LEU A 56 6.19 11.90 -5.33
C LEU A 56 7.40 12.27 -6.21
N ASP A 57 7.86 11.36 -7.07
CA ASP A 57 8.94 11.61 -8.03
C ASP A 57 8.50 12.52 -9.19
N GLU A 58 7.20 12.60 -9.46
CA GLU A 58 6.63 13.46 -10.50
C GLU A 58 6.56 14.93 -10.06
N ILE A 59 6.70 15.21 -8.76
CA ILE A 59 6.58 16.57 -8.21
C ILE A 59 7.92 17.32 -8.37
N PRO A 60 7.96 18.41 -9.15
CA PRO A 60 9.16 19.22 -9.28
C PRO A 60 9.66 19.71 -7.92
N ALA A 61 10.98 19.73 -7.72
CA ALA A 61 11.65 20.07 -6.45
C ALA A 61 11.55 19.05 -5.29
N ILE A 62 10.88 17.91 -5.48
CA ILE A 62 10.84 16.80 -4.52
C ILE A 62 11.82 15.70 -4.94
N GLY A 63 13.07 15.85 -4.51
CA GLY A 63 14.07 14.79 -4.63
C GLY A 63 13.94 13.72 -3.55
N GLU A 64 14.70 12.64 -3.72
CA GLU A 64 14.72 11.45 -2.84
C GLU A 64 14.81 11.75 -1.33
N ARG A 65 15.55 12.78 -0.94
CA ARG A 65 15.69 13.19 0.47
C ARG A 65 14.37 13.72 1.05
N ARG A 66 13.69 14.63 0.34
CA ARG A 66 12.43 15.24 0.79
C ARG A 66 11.29 14.24 0.76
N LYS A 67 11.24 13.43 -0.28
CA LYS A 67 10.32 12.30 -0.41
C LYS A 67 10.41 11.34 0.77
N ARG A 68 11.62 10.91 1.15
CA ARG A 68 11.82 10.05 2.33
C ARG A 68 11.39 10.74 3.62
N ALA A 69 11.64 12.04 3.76
CA ALA A 69 11.20 12.80 4.92
C ALA A 69 9.66 12.87 5.01
N LEU A 70 8.96 13.16 3.91
CA LEU A 70 7.50 13.18 3.82
C LEU A 70 6.89 11.81 4.16
N LEU A 71 7.40 10.74 3.54
CA LEU A 71 6.91 9.39 3.81
C LEU A 71 7.19 8.93 5.25
N LYS A 72 8.32 9.35 5.84
CA LYS A 72 8.64 9.05 7.23
C LYS A 72 7.75 9.82 8.19
N HIS A 73 7.41 11.06 7.87
CA HIS A 73 6.60 11.93 8.73
C HIS A 73 5.11 11.53 8.69
N PHE A 74 4.53 11.40 7.50
CA PHE A 74 3.09 11.15 7.31
C PHE A 74 2.73 9.66 7.18
N GLY A 75 3.70 8.78 6.93
CA GLY A 75 3.49 7.32 6.81
C GLY A 75 2.82 6.84 5.53
N SER A 76 1.99 7.66 4.88
CA SER A 76 1.28 7.29 3.64
C SER A 76 1.06 8.47 2.69
N LEU A 77 0.92 8.18 1.39
CA LEU A 77 0.59 9.20 0.38
C LEU A 77 -0.80 9.81 0.59
N ALA A 78 -1.75 9.03 1.13
CA ALA A 78 -3.08 9.55 1.47
C ALA A 78 -2.99 10.61 2.58
N ALA A 79 -2.16 10.37 3.59
CA ALA A 79 -1.90 11.36 4.64
C ALA A 79 -1.17 12.60 4.09
N ILE A 80 -0.17 12.43 3.20
CA ILE A 80 0.50 13.56 2.53
C ILE A 80 -0.49 14.37 1.70
N ARG A 81 -1.39 13.70 0.96
CA ARG A 81 -2.42 14.33 0.14
C ARG A 81 -3.42 15.14 0.99
N ALA A 82 -3.74 14.67 2.20
CA ALA A 82 -4.67 15.34 3.09
C ALA A 82 -4.02 16.43 3.96
N ALA A 83 -2.69 16.48 4.01
CA ALA A 83 -1.96 17.43 4.84
C ALA A 83 -2.12 18.88 4.33
N SER A 84 -2.21 19.79 5.29
CA SER A 84 -2.18 21.24 5.04
C SER A 84 -0.81 21.70 4.56
N LEU A 85 -0.75 22.89 3.97
CA LEU A 85 0.51 23.47 3.52
C LEU A 85 1.48 23.67 4.70
N GLU A 86 0.95 24.06 5.86
CA GLU A 86 1.69 24.27 7.10
C GLU A 86 2.33 22.96 7.59
N GLU A 87 1.56 21.88 7.68
CA GLU A 87 2.07 20.55 8.09
C GLU A 87 3.16 20.04 7.12
N LEU A 88 3.01 20.30 5.82
CA LEU A 88 4.02 19.95 4.82
C LEU A 88 5.33 20.74 5.01
N GLN A 89 5.27 21.96 5.54
CA GLN A 89 6.44 22.79 5.84
C GLN A 89 7.17 22.35 7.11
N GLU A 90 6.47 21.77 8.08
CA GLU A 90 7.07 21.25 9.32
C GLU A 90 7.99 20.05 9.08
N VAL A 91 7.88 19.39 7.93
CA VAL A 91 8.71 18.22 7.62
C VAL A 91 10.18 18.62 7.44
N PRO A 92 11.12 17.96 8.13
CA PRO A 92 12.54 18.30 8.08
C PRO A 92 13.11 18.32 6.65
N GLY A 93 13.65 19.47 6.25
CA GLY A 93 14.26 19.68 4.92
C GLY A 93 13.29 20.11 3.82
N MET A 94 12.01 20.33 4.15
CA MET A 94 11.07 21.02 3.28
C MET A 94 11.33 22.53 3.34
N THR A 95 11.27 23.17 2.17
CA THR A 95 11.20 24.63 2.04
C THR A 95 9.76 25.01 1.72
N THR A 96 9.38 26.27 1.94
CA THR A 96 8.05 26.78 1.57
C THR A 96 7.70 26.47 0.11
N ALA A 97 8.66 26.65 -0.81
CA ALA A 97 8.46 26.35 -2.22
C ALA A 97 8.22 24.85 -2.49
N ALA A 98 8.97 23.97 -1.81
CA ALA A 98 8.79 22.52 -1.96
C ALA A 98 7.47 22.03 -1.36
N ALA A 99 7.08 22.56 -0.20
CA ALA A 99 5.81 22.24 0.45
C ALA A 99 4.64 22.71 -0.42
N ARG A 100 4.73 23.91 -0.99
CA ARG A 100 3.74 24.43 -1.92
C ARG A 100 3.60 23.57 -3.17
N ALA A 101 4.73 23.14 -3.77
CA ALA A 101 4.70 22.26 -4.94
C ALA A 101 3.97 20.92 -4.65
N VAL A 102 4.18 20.35 -3.46
CA VAL A 102 3.45 19.14 -3.04
C VAL A 102 1.96 19.42 -2.85
N TYR A 103 1.64 20.52 -2.18
CA TYR A 103 0.26 20.91 -1.93
C TYR A 103 -0.52 21.16 -3.23
N GLU A 104 0.03 21.95 -4.15
CA GLU A 104 -0.56 22.27 -5.45
C GLU A 104 -0.69 21.03 -6.35
N PHE A 105 0.26 20.09 -6.28
CA PHE A 105 0.17 18.84 -7.04
C PHE A 105 -1.04 17.99 -6.63
N PHE A 106 -1.38 17.96 -5.34
CA PHE A 106 -2.53 17.20 -4.83
C PHE A 106 -3.84 17.99 -4.78
N HIS A 107 -3.74 19.32 -4.74
CA HIS A 107 -4.85 20.27 -4.75
C HIS A 107 -4.65 21.24 -5.90
N PRO A 108 -4.80 20.79 -7.16
CA PRO A 108 -4.77 21.71 -8.29
C PRO A 108 -5.83 22.78 -8.03
N PRO A 109 -5.56 24.06 -8.34
CA PRO A 109 -6.58 25.09 -8.24
C PRO A 109 -7.75 24.63 -9.09
N SER A 110 -8.84 24.23 -8.45
CA SER A 110 -10.10 24.03 -9.14
C SER A 110 -10.35 25.33 -9.87
N GLU A 111 -10.45 25.29 -11.19
CA GLU A 111 -10.91 26.41 -12.00
C GLU A 111 -12.17 26.94 -11.29
N GLN A 112 -12.01 28.06 -10.59
CA GLN A 112 -13.12 28.74 -9.96
C GLN A 112 -13.99 29.16 -11.13
N SER A 113 -15.16 28.54 -11.30
CA SER A 113 -16.17 29.06 -12.21
C SER A 113 -16.36 30.53 -11.88
N PRO A 114 -16.21 31.47 -12.84
CA PRO A 114 -16.65 32.83 -12.62
C PRO A 114 -18.16 32.74 -12.39
N GLN A 115 -18.61 33.00 -11.15
CA GLN A 115 -20.03 33.07 -10.87
C GLN A 115 -20.62 34.25 -11.67
N PRO A 116 -21.69 34.02 -12.45
CA PRO A 116 -22.43 35.10 -13.10
C PRO A 116 -23.22 35.93 -12.08
#